data_AF-A0A0S2S394-F1
#
_entry.id   AF-A0A0S2S394-F1
#
_cell.length_a   1.000
_cell.length_b   1.000
_cell.length_c   1.000
_cell.angle_alpha   90.00
_cell.angle_beta   90.00
_cell.angle_gamma   90.00
#
_symmetry.space_group_name_H-M   'P 1'
#
loop_
_entity.id
_entity.type
_entity.pdbx_description
1 polymer ?
#
loop_
_entity_poly.entity_id
_entity_poly.type
_entity_poly.pdbx_seq_one_letter_code
_entity_poly.pdbx_strand_id
1 'polypeptide(L)' 'MSQSEELERELSEMLMEGEIRENEAKKRERLTPKYEVRIQTHIDPIVEETRKYRSMARELDDRYDEYMSKADPSEPTDKR' A
#
# COMPACT_ATOMS: atom_id res chain seq x y z
N MET A 1 14.52 14.45 60.65
CA MET A 1 14.40 13.99 59.26
C MET A 1 15.80 13.60 58.81
N SER A 2 15.99 12.38 58.33
CA SER A 2 17.32 11.90 57.92
C SER A 2 17.66 12.45 56.53
N GLN A 3 18.93 12.69 56.25
CA GLN A 3 19.40 13.19 54.94
C GLN A 3 18.92 12.34 53.75
N SER A 4 18.62 11.06 53.98
CA SER A 4 18.04 10.16 52.99
C SER A 4 16.62 10.58 52.55
N GLU A 5 15.79 11.05 53.47
CA GLU A 5 14.40 11.45 53.19
C GLU A 5 14.36 12.75 52.36
N GLU A 6 15.34 13.63 52.56
CA GLU A 6 15.48 14.86 51.78
C GLU A 6 15.92 14.57 50.34
N LEU A 7 16.89 13.67 50.17
CA LEU A 7 17.35 13.23 48.84
C LEU A 7 16.27 12.48 48.05
N GLU A 8 15.47 11.64 48.72
CA GLU A 8 14.34 10.96 48.09
C GLU A 8 13.27 11.95 47.63
N ARG A 9 13.03 13.01 48.41
CA ARG A 9 12.09 14.07 48.05
C ARG A 9 12.58 14.88 46.84
N GLU A 10 13.84 15.29 46.84
CA GLU A 10 14.45 16.05 45.74
C GLU A 10 14.48 15.22 44.44
N LEU A 11 14.81 13.93 44.53
CA LEU A 11 14.76 13.01 43.39
C LEU A 11 13.32 12.87 42.84
N SER A 12 12.33 12.78 43.74
CA SER A 12 10.93 12.69 43.34
C SER A 12 10.43 13.97 42.67
N GLU A 13 10.91 15.14 43.11
CA GLU A 13 10.58 16.43 42.50
C GLU A 13 11.18 16.54 41.09
N MET A 14 12.47 16.22 40.91
CA MET A 14 13.13 16.25 39.60
C MET A 14 12.49 15.28 38.59
N LEU A 15 12.04 14.11 39.03
CA LEU A 15 11.39 13.13 38.17
C LEU A 15 9.96 13.52 37.80
N MET A 16 9.25 14.27 38.64
CA MET A 16 7.89 14.76 38.36
C MET A 16 7.88 16.07 37.57
N GLU A 17 8.85 16.95 37.75
CA GLU A 17 9.01 18.19 36.97
C GLU A 17 9.61 17.98 35.58
N GLY A 18 10.13 16.78 35.30
CA GLY A 18 10.54 16.38 33.96
C GLY A 18 9.35 16.40 33.00
N GLU A 19 9.16 17.53 32.32
CA GLU A 19 8.14 17.81 31.32
C GLU A 19 7.96 16.57 30.40
N ILE A 20 6.91 15.77 30.67
CA ILE A 20 6.53 14.69 29.76
C ILE A 20 6.21 15.40 28.46
N ARG A 21 7.07 15.23 27.45
CA ARG A 21 6.98 15.89 26.15
C ARG A 21 5.72 15.42 25.44
N GLU A 22 4.57 15.96 25.83
CA GLU A 22 3.24 15.78 25.25
C GLU A 22 3.24 16.12 23.74
N ASN A 23 4.27 16.85 23.32
CA ASN A 23 4.58 17.20 21.94
C ASN A 23 4.83 16.01 21.01
N GLU A 24 5.22 14.82 21.50
CA GLU A 24 5.45 13.66 20.62
C GLU A 24 4.14 12.97 20.21
N ALA A 25 3.14 12.90 21.10
CA ALA A 25 1.83 12.36 20.80
C ALA A 25 1.07 13.26 19.81
N LYS A 26 1.07 14.58 20.05
CA LYS A 26 0.45 15.59 19.16
C LYS A 26 1.09 15.67 17.77
N LYS A 27 2.35 15.23 17.60
CA LYS A 27 3.03 15.18 16.29
C LYS A 27 2.56 14.02 15.43
N ARG A 28 2.19 12.87 16.04
CA ARG A 28 1.70 11.70 15.29
C ARG A 28 0.32 11.93 14.69
N GLU A 29 -0.55 12.67 15.37
CA GLU A 29 -1.88 13.06 14.85
C GLU A 29 -1.81 14.00 13.64
N ARG A 30 -0.68 14.70 13.43
CA ARG A 30 -0.47 15.60 12.28
C ARG A 30 0.06 14.88 11.03
N LEU A 31 0.37 13.59 11.11
CA LEU A 31 0.76 12.82 9.94
C LEU A 31 -0.51 12.59 9.10
N THR A 32 -0.56 13.19 7.92
CA THR A 32 -1.65 12.96 6.96
C THR A 32 -1.81 11.45 6.72
N PRO A 33 -3.05 10.96 6.54
CA PRO A 33 -3.29 9.56 6.20
C PRO A 33 -2.37 9.15 5.05
N LYS A 34 -1.79 7.94 5.13
CA LYS A 34 -0.99 7.41 4.02
C LYS A 34 -1.92 7.29 2.81
N TYR A 35 -1.79 8.21 1.86
CA TYR A 35 -2.55 8.15 0.62
C TYR A 35 -2.20 6.84 -0.11
N GLU A 36 -3.20 6.02 -0.38
CA GLU A 36 -3.03 4.86 -1.26
C GLU A 36 -2.97 5.36 -2.70
N VAL A 37 -1.86 5.11 -3.39
CA VAL A 37 -1.78 5.32 -4.83
C VAL A 37 -2.17 4.00 -5.49
N ARG A 38 -3.40 3.94 -6.02
CA ARG A 38 -3.85 2.83 -6.86
C ARG A 38 -3.44 3.12 -8.29
N ILE A 39 -2.46 2.39 -8.80
CA ILE A 39 -2.04 2.49 -10.20
C ILE A 39 -2.84 1.46 -10.98
N GLN A 40 -3.70 1.92 -11.89
CA GLN A 40 -4.33 1.04 -12.86
C GLN A 40 -3.27 0.59 -13.87
N THR A 41 -2.98 -0.72 -13.88
CA THR A 41 -2.12 -1.32 -14.89
C THR A 41 -2.83 -1.28 -16.25
N HIS A 42 -2.15 -0.76 -17.26
CA HIS A 42 -2.70 -0.63 -18.61
C HIS A 42 -2.53 -1.90 -19.44
N ILE A 43 -1.66 -2.82 -18.99
CA ILE A 43 -1.26 -4.02 -19.71
C ILE A 43 -1.41 -5.22 -18.76
N ASP A 44 -2.11 -6.25 -19.22
CA ASP A 44 -2.22 -7.54 -18.52
C ASP A 44 -1.10 -8.48 -19.01
N PRO A 45 -0.17 -8.89 -18.13
CA PRO A 45 0.93 -9.77 -18.53
C PRO A 45 0.47 -11.12 -19.09
N ILE A 46 -0.68 -11.64 -18.63
CA ILE A 46 -1.21 -12.93 -19.09
C ILE A 46 -1.67 -12.84 -20.56
N VAL A 47 -2.32 -11.74 -20.91
CA VAL A 47 -2.77 -11.47 -22.28
C VAL A 47 -1.56 -11.36 -23.21
N GLU A 48 -0.52 -10.64 -22.80
CA GLU A 48 0.69 -10.44 -23.61
C GLU A 48 1.47 -11.74 -23.83
N GLU A 49 1.61 -12.56 -22.78
CA GLU A 49 2.21 -13.89 -22.89
C GLU A 49 1.41 -14.76 -23.88
N THR A 50 0.09 -14.81 -23.71
CA THR A 50 -0.80 -15.60 -24.56
C THR A 50 -0.74 -15.15 -26.02
N ARG A 51 -0.67 -13.84 -26.29
CA ARG A 51 -0.47 -13.28 -27.64
C ARG A 51 0.84 -13.78 -28.25
N LYS A 52 1.92 -13.71 -27.47
CA LYS A 52 3.25 -14.12 -27.93
C LYS A 52 3.28 -15.62 -28.24
N TYR A 53 2.74 -16.47 -27.38
CA TYR A 53 2.67 -17.91 -27.63
C TYR A 53 1.82 -18.25 -28.86
N ARG A 54 0.67 -17.59 -29.03
CA ARG A 54 -0.22 -17.80 -30.18
C ARG A 54 0.33 -17.28 -31.50
N SER A 55 1.20 -16.26 -31.46
CA SER A 55 1.95 -15.83 -32.65
C SER A 55 2.91 -16.90 -33.17
N MET A 56 3.37 -17.81 -32.29
CA MET A 56 4.30 -18.89 -32.63
C MET A 56 3.59 -20.18 -33.07
N ALA A 57 2.42 -20.48 -32.48
CA ALA A 57 1.65 -21.68 -32.82
C ALA A 57 0.15 -21.43 -32.62
N ARG A 58 -0.67 -21.89 -33.58
CA ARG A 58 -2.13 -21.86 -33.46
C ARG A 58 -2.63 -23.11 -32.73
N GLU A 59 -3.62 -22.94 -31.87
CA GLU A 59 -4.30 -24.06 -31.22
C GLU A 59 -5.17 -24.84 -32.21
N LEU A 60 -5.44 -26.11 -31.89
CA LEU A 60 -6.25 -27.01 -32.72
C LEU A 60 -7.76 -26.84 -32.50
N ASP A 61 -8.14 -26.32 -31.33
CA ASP A 61 -9.50 -26.33 -30.79
C ASP A 61 -10.02 -24.91 -30.47
N ASP A 62 -9.32 -23.88 -30.96
CA ASP A 62 -9.73 -22.45 -30.90
C ASP A 62 -10.15 -21.93 -29.50
N ARG A 63 -9.71 -22.59 -28.42
CA ARG A 63 -10.25 -22.39 -27.06
C ARG A 63 -10.09 -20.98 -26.50
N TYR A 64 -9.05 -20.26 -26.90
CA TYR A 64 -8.86 -18.86 -26.49
C TYR A 64 -9.13 -17.88 -27.62
N ASP A 65 -9.68 -18.29 -28.77
CA ASP A 65 -9.96 -17.35 -29.87
C ASP A 65 -11.01 -16.31 -29.46
N GLU A 66 -12.04 -16.72 -28.72
CA GLU A 66 -13.05 -15.82 -28.15
C GLU A 66 -12.48 -14.89 -27.06
N TYR A 67 -11.48 -15.35 -26.31
CA TYR A 67 -10.84 -14.52 -25.29
C TYR A 67 -9.91 -13.49 -25.93
N MET A 68 -9.15 -13.89 -26.96
CA MET A 68 -8.24 -12.99 -27.67
C MET A 68 -8.98 -11.91 -28.45
N SER A 69 -10.14 -12.22 -29.04
CA SER A 69 -10.98 -11.21 -29.70
C SER A 69 -11.48 -10.14 -28.71
N LYS A 70 -11.91 -10.55 -27.51
CA LYS A 70 -12.30 -9.62 -26.44
C LYS A 70 -11.13 -8.81 -25.87
N ALA A 71 -9.93 -9.39 -25.88
CA ALA A 71 -8.72 -8.75 -25.38
C ALA A 71 -8.09 -7.78 -26.40
N ASP A 72 -8.53 -7.81 -27.66
CA ASP A 72 -8.04 -6.92 -28.72
C ASP A 72 -8.72 -5.55 -28.64
N PRO A 73 -7.97 -4.47 -28.33
CA PRO A 73 -8.53 -3.13 -28.18
C PRO A 73 -9.00 -2.50 -29.52
N SER A 74 -8.75 -3.18 -30.65
CA SER A 74 -9.15 -2.76 -31.98
C SER A 74 -10.53 -3.25 -32.40
N GLU A 75 -11.10 -4.25 -31.73
CA GLU A 75 -12.47 -4.69 -32.01
C GLU A 75 -13.47 -3.83 -31.21
N PRO A 76 -14.39 -3.10 -31.87
CA PRO A 76 -15.43 -2.39 -31.15
C PRO A 76 -16.31 -3.40 -30.44
N THR A 77 -16.35 -3.34 -29.11
CA THR A 77 -17.31 -4.07 -28.28
C THR A 77 -18.71 -3.50 -28.51
N ASP A 78 -19.32 -3.82 -29.65
CA ASP A 78 -20.73 -3.61 -29.88
C ASP A 78 -21.50 -4.81 -29.33
N LYS A 79 -22.07 -4.66 -28.13
CA LYS A 79 -23.50 -4.95 -27.85
C LYS A 79 -23.85 -4.81 -26.36
N ARG A 80 -24.84 -3.91 -26.18
CA ARG A 80 -25.92 -3.81 -25.18
C ARG A 80 -26.10 -4.92 -24.16
#